data_AF-A0A285S3K6-F1
#
_entry.id   AF-A0A285S3K6-F1
#
_cell.length_a   1.000
_cell.length_b   1.000
_cell.length_c   1.000
_cell.angle_alpha   90.00
_cell.angle_beta   90.00
_cell.angle_gamma   90.00
#
_symmetry.space_group_name_H-M   'P 1'
#
loop_
_entity.id
_entity.type
_entity.pdbx_description
1 polymer ?
#
loop_
_entity_poly.entity_id
_entity_poly.type
_entity_poly.pdbx_seq_one_letter_code
_entity_poly.pdbx_strand_id
1 'polypeptide(L)'
;MKDYIIEVLEEEKARLEAEKKKIENRDVPDDGCYLEIKKNKGKYVQYYKCKRENDVVNKSFIRKNDINTARMLAQKEFDKRLYADVSKRLVRIQSVLRYYKDCERHSLYTELSAERKALIQYDHIEDEHYLMQWLAQYNEQDTGDSFRNKYPIDTGYYTDNGEHVRSKSEKIIADKFAKEGIPYVYEPVCELNRKGLHPDFVLLNQETRQTYFYEHFGMMDKPEYATTAVKKIAKYRELGYEYGKNLLYSFETGVDGLNINDLNRIILENCK
;
A
#
# COMPACT_ATOMS: atom_id res chain seq x y z
N MET A 1 -2.02 -1.17 3.24
CA MET A 1 -1.53 -2.28 4.11
C MET A 1 -1.85 -3.67 3.57
N LYS A 2 -3.10 -3.99 3.19
CA LYS A 2 -3.45 -5.30 2.57
C LYS A 2 -2.64 -5.54 1.29
N ASP A 3 -2.58 -4.55 0.41
CA ASP A 3 -1.91 -4.67 -0.88
C ASP A 3 -0.39 -4.82 -0.73
N TYR A 4 0.21 -4.10 0.22
CA TYR A 4 1.62 -4.27 0.59
C TYR A 4 1.95 -5.70 1.06
N ILE A 5 1.08 -6.32 1.86
CA ILE A 5 1.27 -7.71 2.29
C ILE A 5 1.17 -8.66 1.09
N ILE A 6 0.21 -8.44 0.18
CA ILE A 6 0.06 -9.25 -1.03
C ILE A 6 1.30 -9.13 -1.92
N GLU A 7 1.81 -7.91 -2.12
CA GLU A 7 3.02 -7.63 -2.89
C GLU A 7 4.23 -8.41 -2.34
N VAL A 8 4.52 -8.26 -1.05
CA VAL A 8 5.64 -8.96 -0.37
C VAL A 8 5.51 -10.49 -0.49
N LEU A 9 4.28 -11.02 -0.41
CA LEU A 9 4.04 -12.46 -0.53
C LEU A 9 4.19 -12.97 -1.97
N GLU A 10 3.79 -12.20 -2.98
CA GLU A 10 4.00 -12.57 -4.40
C GLU A 10 5.50 -12.50 -4.76
N GLU A 11 6.26 -11.55 -4.23
CA GLU A 11 7.73 -11.50 -4.39
C GLU A 11 8.41 -12.74 -3.80
N GLU A 12 8.07 -13.10 -2.56
CA GLU A 12 8.61 -14.29 -1.90
C GLU A 12 8.23 -15.57 -2.65
N LYS A 13 6.99 -15.65 -3.17
CA LYS A 13 6.54 -16.76 -4.01
C LYS A 13 7.38 -16.87 -5.28
N ALA A 14 7.60 -15.77 -6.00
CA ALA A 14 8.42 -15.76 -7.21
C ALA A 14 9.87 -16.22 -6.93
N ARG A 15 10.43 -15.79 -5.79
CA ARG A 15 11.77 -16.23 -5.35
C ARG A 15 11.82 -17.75 -5.14
N LEU A 16 10.83 -18.31 -4.43
CA LEU A 16 10.75 -19.74 -4.16
C LEU A 16 10.48 -20.57 -5.43
N GLU A 17 9.67 -20.07 -6.36
CA GLU A 17 9.44 -20.70 -7.67
C GLU A 17 10.73 -20.75 -8.49
N ALA A 18 11.50 -19.66 -8.50
CA ALA A 18 12.81 -19.62 -9.16
C ALA A 18 13.82 -20.58 -8.52
N GLU A 19 13.85 -20.67 -7.19
CA GLU A 19 14.68 -21.64 -6.47
C GLU A 19 14.27 -23.08 -6.78
N LYS A 20 12.98 -23.39 -6.77
CA LYS A 20 12.43 -24.70 -7.12
C LYS A 20 12.84 -25.11 -8.54
N LYS A 21 12.69 -24.21 -9.52
CA LYS A 21 13.09 -24.46 -10.91
C LYS A 21 14.59 -24.71 -11.06
N LYS A 22 15.43 -24.00 -10.29
CA LYS A 22 16.88 -24.25 -10.26
C LYS A 22 17.22 -25.65 -9.74
N ILE A 23 16.44 -26.17 -8.79
CA ILE A 23 16.62 -27.54 -8.26
C ILE A 23 16.15 -28.57 -9.30
N GLU A 24 15.00 -28.35 -9.93
CA GLU A 24 14.43 -29.26 -10.95
C GLU A 24 15.31 -29.37 -12.21
N ASN A 25 16.00 -28.29 -12.58
CA ASN A 25 16.93 -28.29 -13.72
C ASN A 25 18.25 -29.03 -13.44
N ARG A 26 18.52 -29.45 -12.20
CA ARG A 26 19.69 -30.28 -11.89
C ARG A 26 19.36 -31.71 -12.27
N ASP A 27 19.94 -32.16 -13.38
CA ASP A 27 19.83 -33.54 -13.82
C ASP A 27 20.58 -34.48 -12.88
N VAL A 28 19.85 -35.05 -11.92
CA VAL A 28 20.40 -36.02 -10.96
C VAL A 28 19.59 -37.32 -11.05
N PRO A 29 20.16 -38.38 -11.65
CA PRO A 29 19.46 -39.65 -11.80
C PRO A 29 18.95 -40.20 -10.47
N ASP A 30 17.65 -40.53 -10.41
CA ASP A 30 17.09 -41.21 -9.25
C ASP A 30 17.29 -42.73 -9.33
N ASP A 31 18.53 -43.17 -9.15
CA ASP A 31 18.93 -44.59 -9.11
C ASP A 31 18.66 -45.27 -7.75
N GLY A 32 17.92 -44.62 -6.85
CA GLY A 32 17.64 -45.11 -5.49
C GLY A 32 18.87 -45.18 -4.56
N CYS A 33 20.03 -44.67 -4.99
CA CYS A 33 21.25 -44.71 -4.20
C CYS A 33 21.39 -43.49 -3.27
N TYR A 34 22.08 -43.68 -2.15
CA TYR A 34 22.38 -42.65 -1.14
C TYR A 34 23.82 -42.77 -0.63
N LEU A 35 24.30 -41.71 0.02
CA LEU A 35 25.64 -41.65 0.60
C LEU A 35 25.62 -42.06 2.08
N GLU A 36 26.49 -42.99 2.47
CA GLU A 36 26.80 -43.23 3.89
C GLU A 36 28.24 -42.79 4.19
N ILE A 37 28.42 -42.05 5.29
CA ILE A 37 29.72 -41.54 5.74
C ILE A 37 30.10 -42.23 7.04
N LYS A 38 31.25 -42.91 7.05
CA LYS A 38 31.83 -43.48 8.28
C LYS A 38 33.08 -42.71 8.69
N LYS A 39 33.12 -42.31 9.96
CA LYS A 39 34.27 -41.66 10.59
C LYS A 39 34.98 -42.66 11.48
N ASN A 40 36.25 -42.93 11.24
CA ASN A 40 36.99 -43.90 12.05
C ASN A 40 37.88 -43.18 13.08
N LYS A 41 37.37 -43.03 14.31
CA LYS A 41 38.05 -42.37 15.45
C LYS A 41 38.77 -41.06 15.09
N GLY A 42 38.20 -40.28 14.17
CA GLY A 42 38.76 -38.99 13.72
C GLY A 42 39.97 -39.06 12.77
N LYS A 43 40.51 -40.24 12.44
CA LYS A 43 41.72 -40.36 11.60
C LYS A 43 41.44 -40.30 10.10
N TYR A 44 40.33 -40.87 9.65
CA TYR A 44 39.94 -40.85 8.23
C TYR A 44 38.43 -40.99 8.07
N VAL A 45 37.93 -40.43 6.96
CA VAL A 45 36.53 -40.45 6.54
C VAL A 45 36.40 -41.39 5.35
N GLN A 46 35.43 -42.28 5.40
CA GLN A 46 35.11 -43.22 4.33
C GLN A 46 33.70 -42.94 3.79
N TYR A 47 33.57 -42.95 2.47
CA TYR A 47 32.33 -42.72 1.75
C TYR A 47 31.85 -44.04 1.13
N TYR A 48 30.56 -44.31 1.24
CA TYR A 48 29.93 -45.51 0.67
C TYR A 48 28.74 -45.11 -0.19
N LYS A 49 28.63 -45.68 -1.39
CA LYS A 49 27.39 -45.68 -2.18
C LYS A 49 26.53 -46.82 -1.67
N CYS A 50 25.33 -46.50 -1.23
CA CYS A 50 24.39 -47.46 -0.68
C CYS A 50 23.14 -47.52 -1.55
N LYS A 51 22.59 -48.72 -1.75
CA LYS A 51 21.30 -48.94 -2.40
C LYS A 51 20.51 -49.94 -1.58
N ARG A 52 19.23 -49.67 -1.34
CA ARG A 52 18.33 -50.58 -0.62
C ARG A 52 17.50 -51.36 -1.63
N GLU A 53 17.56 -52.69 -1.57
CA GLU A 53 16.78 -53.61 -2.39
C GLU A 53 16.27 -54.74 -1.47
N ASN A 54 14.96 -54.98 -1.44
CA ASN A 54 14.31 -56.03 -0.63
C ASN A 54 14.80 -56.08 0.84
N ASP A 55 14.80 -54.92 1.52
CA ASP A 55 15.28 -54.72 2.90
C ASP A 55 16.77 -55.03 3.16
N VAL A 56 17.54 -55.38 2.13
CA VAL A 56 18.99 -55.53 2.19
C VAL A 56 19.65 -54.25 1.68
N VAL A 57 20.69 -53.78 2.39
CA VAL A 57 21.48 -52.62 1.98
C VAL A 57 22.79 -53.08 1.33
N ASN A 58 22.88 -52.90 0.01
CA ASN A 58 24.09 -53.10 -0.74
C ASN A 58 24.99 -51.87 -0.58
N LYS A 59 26.23 -52.06 -0.11
CA LYS A 59 27.20 -50.98 0.17
C LYS A 59 28.47 -51.17 -0.66
N SER A 60 28.85 -50.16 -1.42
CA SER A 60 30.12 -50.13 -2.15
C SER A 60 30.97 -48.95 -1.67
N PHE A 61 32.24 -49.22 -1.37
CA PHE A 61 33.19 -48.19 -0.95
C PHE A 61 33.53 -47.27 -2.13
N ILE A 62 33.49 -45.95 -1.90
CA ILE A 62 33.86 -44.94 -2.89
C ILE A 62 35.35 -44.61 -2.70
N ARG A 63 36.15 -44.89 -3.73
CA ARG A 63 37.58 -44.61 -3.72
C ARG A 63 37.84 -43.11 -3.84
N LYS A 64 39.04 -42.67 -3.44
CA LYS A 64 39.43 -41.25 -3.48
C LYS A 64 39.32 -40.64 -4.89
N ASN A 65 39.63 -41.39 -5.93
CA ASN A 65 39.54 -40.92 -7.32
C ASN A 65 38.08 -40.77 -7.80
N ASP A 66 37.12 -41.42 -7.12
CA ASP A 66 35.69 -41.40 -7.45
C ASP A 66 34.90 -40.47 -6.52
N ILE A 67 35.56 -39.50 -5.88
CA ILE A 67 34.94 -38.57 -4.92
C ILE A 67 33.75 -37.79 -5.49
N ASN A 68 33.72 -37.61 -6.82
CA ASN A 68 32.59 -36.99 -7.51
C ASN A 68 31.28 -37.78 -7.33
N THR A 69 31.34 -39.11 -7.20
CA THR A 69 30.17 -39.93 -6.86
C THR A 69 29.64 -39.57 -5.47
N ALA A 70 30.52 -39.38 -4.48
CA ALA A 70 30.10 -38.95 -3.14
C ALA A 70 29.48 -37.54 -3.16
N ARG A 71 30.08 -36.60 -3.91
CA ARG A 71 29.54 -35.25 -4.09
C ARG A 71 28.14 -35.27 -4.71
N MET A 72 27.97 -36.04 -5.77
CA MET A 72 26.69 -36.19 -6.47
C MET A 72 25.61 -36.77 -5.55
N LEU A 73 25.92 -37.83 -4.79
CA LEU A 73 24.97 -38.43 -3.84
C LEU A 73 24.61 -37.47 -2.69
N ALA A 74 25.60 -36.73 -2.17
CA ALA A 74 25.34 -35.72 -1.14
C ALA A 74 24.47 -34.57 -1.67
N GLN A 75 24.76 -34.08 -2.87
CA GLN A 75 23.98 -33.02 -3.51
C GLN A 75 22.55 -33.47 -3.79
N LYS A 76 22.37 -34.71 -4.29
CA LYS A 76 21.05 -35.33 -4.51
C LYS A 76 20.19 -35.31 -3.25
N GLU A 77 20.76 -35.76 -2.13
CA GLU A 77 20.03 -35.83 -0.87
C GLU A 77 19.67 -34.43 -0.35
N PHE A 78 20.61 -33.48 -0.45
CA PHE A 78 20.37 -32.09 -0.09
C PHE A 78 19.27 -31.45 -0.94
N ASP A 79 19.36 -31.60 -2.27
CA ASP A 79 18.40 -31.05 -3.23
C ASP A 79 17.00 -31.62 -3.03
N LYS A 80 16.89 -32.92 -2.72
CA LYS A 80 15.60 -33.55 -2.37
C LYS A 80 14.98 -32.93 -1.11
N ARG A 81 15.78 -32.67 -0.07
CA ARG A 81 15.31 -32.04 1.17
C ARG A 81 14.93 -30.58 0.94
N LEU A 82 15.75 -29.84 0.20
CA LEU A 82 15.49 -28.44 -0.16
C LEU A 82 14.23 -28.31 -1.00
N TYR A 83 14.05 -29.16 -2.02
CA TYR A 83 12.84 -29.20 -2.84
C TYR A 83 11.59 -29.41 -2.00
N ALA A 84 11.64 -30.34 -1.05
CA ALA A 84 10.52 -30.62 -0.16
C ALA A 84 10.20 -29.42 0.75
N ASP A 85 11.21 -28.72 1.25
CA ASP A 85 11.02 -27.51 2.07
C ASP A 85 10.42 -26.36 1.24
N VAL A 86 11.04 -26.03 0.11
CA VAL A 86 10.57 -24.98 -0.81
C VAL A 86 9.13 -25.26 -1.27
N SER A 87 8.83 -26.51 -1.63
CA SER A 87 7.47 -26.91 -2.02
C SER A 87 6.44 -26.71 -0.89
N LYS A 88 6.80 -27.05 0.36
CA LYS A 88 5.93 -26.81 1.52
C LYS A 88 5.70 -25.32 1.76
N ARG A 89 6.74 -24.49 1.60
CA ARG A 89 6.63 -23.03 1.76
C ARG A 89 5.75 -22.41 0.67
N LEU A 90 5.90 -22.84 -0.58
CA LEU A 90 5.05 -22.40 -1.69
C LEU A 90 3.56 -22.68 -1.44
N VAL A 91 3.22 -23.89 -0.99
CA VAL A 91 1.83 -24.25 -0.66
C VAL A 91 1.27 -23.31 0.41
N ARG A 92 2.05 -23.01 1.45
CA ARG A 92 1.63 -22.09 2.52
C ARG A 92 1.41 -20.67 2.01
N ILE A 93 2.35 -20.12 1.24
CA ILE A 93 2.23 -18.76 0.69
C ILE A 93 1.03 -18.66 -0.25
N GLN A 94 0.82 -19.66 -1.12
CA GLN A 94 -0.35 -19.70 -2.00
C GLN A 94 -1.66 -19.74 -1.20
N SER A 95 -1.70 -20.48 -0.10
CA SER A 95 -2.86 -20.52 0.80
C SER A 95 -3.12 -19.16 1.45
N VAL A 96 -2.07 -18.47 1.90
CA VAL A 96 -2.20 -17.13 2.49
C VAL A 96 -2.66 -16.12 1.44
N LEU A 97 -2.03 -16.11 0.27
CA LEU A 97 -2.42 -15.23 -0.84
C LEU A 97 -3.88 -15.44 -1.23
N ARG A 98 -4.34 -16.70 -1.31
CA ARG A 98 -5.75 -17.02 -1.55
C ARG A 98 -6.64 -16.44 -0.46
N TYR A 99 -6.30 -16.65 0.81
CA TYR A 99 -7.05 -16.09 1.93
C TYR A 99 -7.14 -14.56 1.86
N TYR A 100 -6.05 -13.87 1.54
CA TYR A 100 -6.08 -12.40 1.40
C TYR A 100 -6.90 -11.93 0.18
N LYS A 101 -6.91 -12.69 -0.92
CA LYS A 101 -7.74 -12.38 -2.10
C LYS A 101 -9.23 -12.64 -1.83
N ASP A 102 -9.56 -13.75 -1.18
CA ASP A 102 -10.94 -14.19 -0.92
C ASP A 102 -11.57 -13.52 0.31
N CYS A 103 -10.75 -13.01 1.25
CA CYS A 103 -11.24 -12.27 2.40
C CYS A 103 -11.56 -10.83 1.99
N GLU A 104 -12.66 -10.66 1.28
CA GLU A 104 -13.42 -9.42 1.30
C GLU A 104 -14.15 -9.35 2.65
N ARG A 105 -13.59 -8.61 3.61
CA ARG A 105 -14.29 -8.27 4.85
C ARG A 105 -15.65 -7.58 4.60
N HIS A 106 -15.87 -7.09 3.38
CA HIS A 106 -17.15 -6.51 2.94
C HIS A 106 -18.30 -7.52 2.89
N SER A 107 -18.03 -8.83 2.74
CA SER A 107 -19.10 -9.81 2.54
C SER A 107 -19.93 -10.06 3.81
N LEU A 108 -19.30 -10.09 4.99
CA LEU A 108 -19.98 -10.53 6.22
C LEU A 108 -21.10 -9.60 6.69
N TYR A 109 -20.98 -8.30 6.46
CA TYR A 109 -22.03 -7.34 6.79
C TYR A 109 -22.99 -7.12 5.62
N THR A 110 -22.48 -7.01 4.38
CA THR A 110 -23.32 -6.76 3.20
C THR A 110 -24.33 -7.88 2.93
N GLU A 111 -23.94 -9.14 3.19
CA GLU A 111 -24.79 -10.33 3.06
C GLU A 111 -25.89 -10.43 4.14
N LEU A 112 -25.88 -9.56 5.16
CA LEU A 112 -26.90 -9.55 6.21
C LEU A 112 -28.19 -8.89 5.72
N SER A 113 -29.33 -9.40 6.21
CA SER A 113 -30.62 -8.73 6.02
C SER A 113 -30.68 -7.39 6.76
N ALA A 114 -31.58 -6.50 6.34
CA ALA A 114 -31.75 -5.19 6.95
C ALA A 114 -32.03 -5.27 8.47
N GLU A 115 -32.80 -6.26 8.91
CA GLU A 115 -33.13 -6.49 10.31
C GLU A 115 -31.90 -6.91 11.13
N ARG A 116 -31.01 -7.72 10.55
CA ARG A 116 -29.76 -8.13 11.22
C ARG A 116 -28.78 -6.97 11.28
N LYS A 117 -28.67 -6.18 10.20
CA LYS A 117 -27.87 -4.95 10.17
C LYS A 117 -28.27 -3.99 11.29
N ALA A 118 -29.58 -3.81 11.52
CA ALA A 118 -30.10 -2.93 12.57
C ALA A 118 -29.78 -3.39 14.02
N LEU A 119 -29.40 -4.66 14.23
CA LEU A 119 -29.12 -5.23 15.55
C LEU A 119 -27.62 -5.37 15.84
N ILE A 120 -26.76 -5.09 14.87
CA ILE A 120 -25.31 -5.24 15.00
C ILE A 120 -24.68 -3.87 15.11
N GLN A 121 -23.93 -3.65 16.19
CA GLN A 121 -23.00 -2.53 16.28
C GLN A 121 -21.71 -2.94 15.58
N TYR A 122 -21.60 -2.59 14.31
CA TYR A 122 -20.39 -2.81 13.51
C TYR A 122 -19.67 -1.47 13.35
N ASP A 123 -18.50 -1.33 13.98
CA ASP A 123 -17.72 -0.08 13.95
C ASP A 123 -17.17 0.25 12.53
N HIS A 124 -17.27 -0.70 11.61
CA HIS A 124 -16.82 -0.54 10.24
C HIS A 124 -18.01 -0.13 9.36
N ILE A 125 -18.24 1.18 9.28
CA ILE A 125 -19.08 1.77 8.22
C ILE A 125 -18.56 1.26 6.86
N GLU A 126 -19.40 0.83 5.93
CA GLU A 126 -18.96 0.47 4.56
C GLU A 126 -18.24 1.67 3.92
N ASP A 127 -17.12 1.47 3.21
CA ASP A 127 -16.31 2.60 2.73
C ASP A 127 -17.10 3.56 1.83
N GLU A 128 -18.04 3.05 1.06
CA GLU A 128 -18.98 3.85 0.27
C GLU A 128 -19.95 4.64 1.17
N HIS A 129 -20.52 4.02 2.19
CA HIS A 129 -21.40 4.71 3.13
C HIS A 129 -20.64 5.77 3.95
N TYR A 130 -19.42 5.47 4.38
CA TYR A 130 -18.55 6.41 5.08
C TYR A 130 -18.21 7.59 4.18
N LEU A 131 -17.84 7.32 2.92
CA LEU A 131 -17.58 8.36 1.93
C LEU A 131 -18.81 9.24 1.72
N MET A 132 -20.01 8.67 1.60
CA MET A 132 -21.25 9.44 1.43
C MET A 132 -21.55 10.31 2.66
N GLN A 133 -21.36 9.79 3.87
CA GLN A 133 -21.51 10.57 5.11
C GLN A 133 -20.47 11.68 5.22
N TRP A 134 -19.21 11.38 4.89
CA TRP A 134 -18.11 12.34 4.88
C TRP A 134 -18.34 13.45 3.84
N LEU A 135 -18.77 13.10 2.63
CA LEU A 135 -19.15 14.06 1.60
C LEU A 135 -20.31 14.94 2.07
N ALA A 136 -21.36 14.36 2.65
CA ALA A 136 -22.49 15.11 3.18
C ALA A 136 -22.06 16.10 4.27
N GLN A 137 -21.19 15.67 5.19
CA GLN A 137 -20.66 16.50 6.27
C GLN A 137 -20.00 17.80 5.76
N TYR A 138 -19.24 17.73 4.66
CA TYR A 138 -18.50 18.90 4.14
C TYR A 138 -19.22 19.62 3.00
N ASN A 139 -20.21 18.99 2.36
CA ASN A 139 -21.06 19.59 1.33
C ASN A 139 -22.31 20.27 1.90
N GLU A 140 -22.70 20.01 3.14
CA GLU A 140 -23.88 20.63 3.75
C GLU A 140 -23.72 22.16 3.78
N GLN A 141 -24.35 22.80 2.80
CA GLN A 141 -24.51 24.23 2.71
C GLN A 141 -25.52 24.64 3.76
N ASP A 142 -25.03 25.06 4.94
CA ASP A 142 -25.87 25.88 5.80
C ASP A 142 -26.36 27.07 4.96
N THR A 143 -27.64 27.39 5.08
CA THR A 143 -28.45 28.22 4.15
C THR A 143 -28.14 29.72 4.27
N GLY A 144 -26.86 30.03 4.43
CA GLY A 144 -26.30 31.35 4.60
C GLY A 144 -24.78 31.30 4.53
N ASP A 145 -24.21 30.73 3.46
CA ASP A 145 -22.77 30.78 3.19
C ASP A 145 -22.33 32.23 2.90
N SER A 146 -22.18 32.97 4.00
CA SER A 146 -21.80 34.38 4.01
C SER A 146 -20.44 34.60 3.35
N PHE A 147 -19.58 33.59 3.25
CA PHE A 147 -18.28 33.71 2.60
C PHE A 147 -18.42 33.76 1.08
N ARG A 148 -19.13 32.81 0.47
CA ARG A 148 -19.39 32.82 -0.98
C ARG A 148 -20.22 34.02 -1.41
N ASN A 149 -21.19 34.44 -0.59
CA ASN A 149 -21.97 35.65 -0.87
C ASN A 149 -21.14 36.93 -0.75
N LYS A 150 -20.18 36.99 0.19
CA LYS A 150 -19.28 38.14 0.37
C LYS A 150 -18.15 38.18 -0.66
N TYR A 151 -17.72 37.02 -1.14
CA TYR A 151 -16.65 36.83 -2.12
C TYR A 151 -17.15 35.92 -3.25
N PRO A 152 -17.93 36.44 -4.20
CA PRO A 152 -18.39 35.67 -5.35
C PRO A 152 -17.23 35.18 -6.20
N ILE A 153 -17.47 34.11 -6.96
CA ILE A 153 -16.50 33.55 -7.89
C ILE A 153 -16.71 34.25 -9.24
N ASP A 154 -15.78 35.15 -9.60
CA ASP A 154 -15.87 35.97 -10.81
C ASP A 154 -15.04 35.39 -11.99
N THR A 155 -14.54 34.17 -11.86
CA THR A 155 -13.68 33.53 -12.86
C THR A 155 -14.48 32.74 -13.90
N GLY A 156 -13.83 32.27 -14.96
CA GLY A 156 -14.41 31.33 -15.94
C GLY A 156 -13.90 29.90 -15.79
N TYR A 157 -13.34 29.53 -14.63
CA TYR A 157 -12.66 28.24 -14.45
C TYR A 157 -13.60 27.18 -13.88
N TYR A 158 -13.81 26.12 -14.65
CA TYR A 158 -14.58 24.94 -14.22
C TYR A 158 -13.69 23.71 -14.21
N THR A 159 -13.79 22.89 -13.17
CA THR A 159 -13.13 21.59 -13.09
C THR A 159 -13.80 20.59 -14.05
N ASP A 160 -13.14 19.46 -14.28
CA ASP A 160 -13.72 18.36 -15.08
C ASP A 160 -14.96 17.75 -14.40
N ASN A 161 -15.09 17.93 -13.07
CA ASN A 161 -16.26 17.56 -12.28
C ASN A 161 -17.35 18.65 -12.25
N GLY A 162 -17.12 19.80 -12.90
CA GLY A 162 -18.10 20.89 -13.02
C GLY A 162 -18.10 21.90 -11.87
N GLU A 163 -17.13 21.87 -10.97
CA GLU A 163 -17.01 22.86 -9.88
C GLU A 163 -16.48 24.20 -10.44
N HIS A 164 -17.11 25.30 -10.04
CA HIS A 164 -16.65 26.65 -10.38
C HIS A 164 -15.61 27.11 -9.35
N VAL A 165 -14.37 27.32 -9.78
CA VAL A 165 -13.22 27.54 -8.87
C VAL A 165 -12.61 28.94 -8.98
N ARG A 166 -11.98 29.44 -7.91
CA ARG A 166 -11.48 30.82 -7.82
C ARG A 166 -10.18 31.05 -8.59
N SER A 167 -9.44 29.99 -8.94
CA SER A 167 -8.18 30.13 -9.66
C SER A 167 -7.91 28.99 -10.65
N LYS A 168 -7.00 29.24 -11.59
CA LYS A 168 -6.51 28.22 -12.52
C LYS A 168 -5.76 27.11 -11.77
N SER A 169 -5.00 27.46 -10.73
CA SER A 169 -4.24 26.50 -9.92
C SER A 169 -5.19 25.59 -9.12
N GLU A 170 -6.27 26.12 -8.56
CA GLU A 170 -7.34 25.30 -7.94
C GLU A 170 -7.98 24.33 -8.93
N LYS A 171 -8.26 24.77 -10.18
CA LYS A 171 -8.75 23.87 -11.22
C LYS A 171 -7.79 22.68 -11.40
N ILE A 172 -6.50 22.98 -11.60
CA ILE A 172 -5.48 21.95 -11.82
C ILE A 172 -5.40 21.00 -10.63
N ILE A 173 -5.49 21.53 -9.41
CA ILE A 173 -5.45 20.76 -8.17
C ILE A 173 -6.67 19.83 -8.05
N ALA A 174 -7.89 20.34 -8.28
CA ALA A 174 -9.12 19.57 -8.23
C ALA A 174 -9.14 18.45 -9.28
N ASP A 175 -8.83 18.78 -10.54
CA ASP A 175 -8.75 17.81 -11.63
C ASP A 175 -7.71 16.72 -11.32
N LYS A 176 -6.60 17.11 -10.66
CA LYS A 176 -5.57 16.16 -10.21
C LYS A 176 -6.08 15.24 -9.11
N PHE A 177 -6.77 15.76 -8.09
CA PHE A 177 -7.36 14.93 -7.04
C PHE A 177 -8.37 13.94 -7.62
N ALA A 178 -9.25 14.40 -8.51
CA ALA A 178 -10.22 13.56 -9.22
C ALA A 178 -9.52 12.45 -10.03
N LYS A 179 -8.51 12.81 -10.82
CA LYS A 179 -7.74 11.86 -11.64
C LYS A 179 -7.03 10.79 -10.82
N GLU A 180 -6.56 11.15 -9.62
CA GLU A 180 -5.88 10.23 -8.70
C GLU A 180 -6.85 9.40 -7.84
N GLY A 181 -8.16 9.61 -8.00
CA GLY A 181 -9.20 8.89 -7.24
C GLY A 181 -9.31 9.32 -5.78
N ILE A 182 -8.85 10.52 -5.43
CA ILE A 182 -8.86 11.03 -4.05
C ILE A 182 -10.19 11.74 -3.82
N PRO A 183 -11.04 11.29 -2.88
CA PRO A 183 -12.25 12.02 -2.56
C PRO A 183 -11.91 13.38 -1.95
N TYR A 184 -12.54 14.43 -2.47
CA TYR A 184 -12.38 15.79 -2.00
C TYR A 184 -13.71 16.55 -1.97
N VAL A 185 -13.73 17.64 -1.20
CA VAL A 185 -14.76 18.68 -1.30
C VAL A 185 -14.06 20.02 -1.47
N TYR A 186 -14.50 20.81 -2.46
CA TYR A 186 -14.01 22.16 -2.74
C TYR A 186 -14.77 23.21 -1.91
N GLU A 187 -14.03 24.11 -1.27
CA GLU A 187 -14.50 25.06 -0.24
C GLU A 187 -15.44 24.41 0.78
N PRO A 188 -14.95 23.45 1.58
CA PRO A 188 -15.76 22.67 2.49
C PRO A 188 -16.39 23.53 3.59
N VAL A 189 -17.63 23.20 3.94
CA VAL A 189 -18.30 23.75 5.12
C VAL A 189 -17.81 22.99 6.35
N CYS A 190 -17.15 23.70 7.27
CA CYS A 190 -16.50 23.12 8.43
C CYS A 190 -16.34 24.12 9.59
N GLU A 191 -15.94 23.62 10.76
CA GLU A 191 -15.75 24.44 11.97
C GLU A 191 -14.70 25.55 11.82
N LEU A 192 -13.74 25.37 10.89
CA LEU A 192 -12.72 26.35 10.56
C LEU A 192 -13.33 27.63 10.00
N ASN A 193 -14.43 27.53 9.23
CA ASN A 193 -15.09 28.69 8.64
C ASN A 193 -15.63 29.64 9.71
N ARG A 194 -16.17 29.10 10.81
CA ARG A 194 -16.63 29.91 11.96
C ARG A 194 -15.50 30.66 12.65
N LYS A 195 -14.28 30.13 12.54
CA LYS A 195 -13.05 30.75 13.05
C LYS A 195 -12.41 31.67 11.99
N GLY A 196 -13.04 31.87 10.83
CA GLY A 196 -12.55 32.72 9.74
C GLY A 196 -11.41 32.11 8.94
N LEU A 197 -11.31 30.78 8.89
CA LEU A 197 -10.43 30.03 8.00
C LEU A 197 -11.29 29.27 6.99
N HIS A 198 -10.99 29.47 5.72
CA HIS A 198 -11.67 28.81 4.60
C HIS A 198 -10.60 28.06 3.83
N PRO A 199 -10.42 26.75 4.09
CA PRO A 199 -9.57 25.89 3.28
C PRO A 199 -10.10 25.79 1.85
N ASP A 200 -9.23 25.61 0.88
CA ASP A 200 -9.64 25.45 -0.52
C ASP A 200 -10.25 24.07 -0.76
N PHE A 201 -9.70 23.06 -0.09
CA PHE A 201 -10.19 21.69 -0.19
C PHE A 201 -10.14 20.98 1.16
N VAL A 202 -10.96 19.94 1.28
CA VAL A 202 -10.76 18.87 2.26
C VAL A 202 -10.64 17.56 1.50
N LEU A 203 -9.71 16.71 1.93
CA LEU A 203 -9.32 15.45 1.29
C LEU A 203 -9.55 14.30 2.26
N LEU A 204 -9.99 13.17 1.73
CA LEU A 204 -10.11 11.92 2.48
C LEU A 204 -9.05 10.92 2.02
N ASN A 205 -8.22 10.46 2.94
CA ASN A 205 -7.49 9.21 2.74
C ASN A 205 -8.46 8.05 3.02
N GLN A 206 -8.89 7.34 1.99
CA GLN A 206 -9.91 6.29 2.12
C GLN A 206 -9.43 5.08 2.92
N GLU A 207 -8.12 4.76 2.87
CA GLU A 207 -7.57 3.61 3.61
C GLU A 207 -7.54 3.88 5.11
N THR A 208 -7.09 5.07 5.51
CA THR A 208 -6.91 5.43 6.94
C THR A 208 -8.12 6.15 7.53
N ARG A 209 -9.06 6.59 6.69
CA ARG A 209 -10.15 7.52 7.01
C ARG A 209 -9.67 8.87 7.58
N GLN A 210 -8.40 9.19 7.40
CA GLN A 210 -7.84 10.46 7.84
C GLN A 210 -8.32 11.58 6.92
N THR A 211 -8.81 12.66 7.53
CA THR A 211 -9.20 13.87 6.82
C THR A 211 -8.06 14.88 6.85
N TYR A 212 -7.75 15.46 5.69
CA TYR A 212 -6.76 16.52 5.54
C TYR A 212 -7.42 17.76 4.96
N PHE A 213 -7.25 18.90 5.61
CA PHE A 213 -7.53 20.19 4.96
C PHE A 213 -6.38 20.54 4.04
N TYR A 214 -6.69 21.10 2.88
CA TYR A 214 -5.70 21.50 1.90
C TYR A 214 -5.90 22.96 1.51
N GLU A 215 -4.80 23.69 1.44
CA GLU A 215 -4.77 25.12 1.13
C GLU A 215 -3.67 25.42 0.09
N HIS A 216 -4.01 26.16 -0.94
CA HIS A 216 -3.09 26.63 -1.97
C HIS A 216 -2.80 28.12 -1.79
N PHE A 217 -1.56 28.43 -1.39
CA PHE A 217 -1.10 29.80 -1.23
C PHE A 217 -0.48 30.34 -2.53
N GLY A 218 -1.28 31.07 -3.30
CA GLY A 218 -0.82 31.72 -4.53
C GLY A 218 -0.01 33.00 -4.29
N MET A 219 0.59 33.56 -5.34
CA MET A 219 1.19 34.92 -5.33
C MET A 219 2.15 35.20 -4.15
N MET A 220 2.93 34.21 -3.72
CA MET A 220 3.82 34.33 -2.55
C MET A 220 5.01 35.27 -2.77
N ASP A 221 5.21 35.74 -4.00
CA ASP A 221 6.11 36.83 -4.37
C ASP A 221 5.59 38.22 -3.97
N LYS A 222 4.30 38.35 -3.65
CA LYS A 222 3.70 39.60 -3.16
C LYS A 222 3.83 39.70 -1.63
N PRO A 223 4.58 40.68 -1.09
CA PRO A 223 4.85 40.77 0.35
C PRO A 223 3.59 40.80 1.23
N GLU A 224 2.54 41.49 0.80
CA GLU A 224 1.29 41.63 1.54
C GLU A 224 0.53 40.30 1.61
N TYR A 225 0.54 39.53 0.50
CA TYR A 225 -0.10 38.22 0.45
C TYR A 225 0.68 37.21 1.29
N ALA A 226 2.01 37.16 1.14
CA ALA A 226 2.89 36.30 1.93
C ALA A 226 2.73 36.55 3.45
N THR A 227 2.63 37.81 3.87
CA THR A 227 2.37 38.16 5.26
C THR A 227 1.02 37.61 5.76
N THR A 228 0.00 37.66 4.91
CA THR A 228 -1.33 37.12 5.22
C THR A 228 -1.33 35.59 5.28
N ALA A 229 -0.62 34.93 4.36
CA ALA A 229 -0.43 33.48 4.33
C ALA A 229 0.25 32.98 5.61
N VAL A 230 1.32 33.63 6.06
CA VAL A 230 2.01 33.28 7.31
C VAL A 230 1.06 33.38 8.51
N LYS A 231 0.25 34.44 8.59
CA LYS A 231 -0.78 34.58 9.64
C LYS A 231 -1.83 33.48 9.56
N LYS A 232 -2.25 33.09 8.35
CA LYS A 232 -3.21 32.00 8.14
C LYS A 232 -2.65 30.65 8.62
N ILE A 233 -1.39 30.36 8.30
CA ILE A 233 -0.68 29.14 8.75
C ILE A 233 -0.52 29.12 10.28
N ALA A 234 -0.13 30.25 10.88
CA ALA A 234 -0.02 30.35 12.34
C ALA A 234 -1.38 30.08 13.02
N LYS A 235 -2.45 30.64 12.47
CA LYS A 235 -3.81 30.43 12.97
C LYS A 235 -4.28 28.99 12.82
N TYR A 236 -3.96 28.31 11.72
CA TYR A 236 -4.22 26.87 11.60
C TYR A 236 -3.53 26.10 12.75
N ARG A 237 -2.25 26.40 13.00
CA ARG A 237 -1.47 25.76 14.07
C ARG A 237 -2.04 26.02 15.46
N GLU A 238 -2.46 27.24 15.76
CA GLU A 238 -3.14 27.60 17.03
C GLU A 238 -4.42 26.78 17.25
N LEU A 239 -5.08 26.38 16.17
CA LEU A 239 -6.28 25.53 16.20
C LEU A 239 -5.98 24.03 16.17
N GLY A 240 -4.70 23.62 16.24
CA GLY A 240 -4.28 22.22 16.24
C GLY A 240 -4.15 21.60 14.84
N TYR A 241 -4.10 22.43 13.78
CA TYR A 241 -3.87 21.99 12.41
C TYR A 241 -2.39 22.11 12.04
N GLU A 242 -1.76 20.96 11.80
CA GLU A 242 -0.33 20.83 11.54
C GLU A 242 -0.09 20.19 10.17
N TYR A 243 0.93 20.69 9.48
CA TYR A 243 1.35 20.19 8.19
C TYR A 243 1.70 18.70 8.26
N GLY A 244 1.13 17.90 7.35
CA GLY A 244 1.36 16.45 7.27
C GLY A 244 0.61 15.61 8.32
N LYS A 245 -0.22 16.23 9.18
CA LYS A 245 -1.09 15.50 10.11
C LYS A 245 -2.57 15.62 9.74
N ASN A 246 -3.03 16.85 9.58
CA ASN A 246 -4.42 17.19 9.27
C ASN A 246 -4.53 18.46 8.41
N LEU A 247 -3.40 19.08 8.07
CA LEU A 247 -3.29 20.18 7.12
C LEU A 247 -2.24 19.86 6.07
N LEU A 248 -2.52 20.22 4.84
CA LEU A 248 -1.62 20.17 3.70
C LEU A 248 -1.68 21.54 3.03
N TYR A 249 -0.59 21.96 2.42
CA TYR A 249 -0.59 23.17 1.62
C TYR A 249 0.50 23.15 0.57
N SER A 250 0.29 23.95 -0.47
CA SER A 250 1.28 24.25 -1.51
C SER A 250 1.42 25.76 -1.68
N PHE A 251 2.51 26.16 -2.34
CA PHE A 251 2.81 27.55 -2.62
C PHE A 251 3.09 27.73 -4.10
N GLU A 252 2.74 28.89 -4.63
CA GLU A 252 3.24 29.37 -5.92
C GLU A 252 3.53 30.87 -5.86
N THR A 253 4.31 31.33 -6.82
CA THR A 253 4.59 32.76 -7.08
C THR A 253 4.09 33.12 -8.46
N GLY A 254 4.07 34.42 -8.79
CA GLY A 254 3.76 34.87 -10.15
C GLY A 254 4.76 34.40 -11.21
N VAL A 255 5.99 34.04 -10.82
CA VAL A 255 7.06 33.56 -11.72
C VAL A 255 7.10 32.04 -11.77
N ASP A 256 7.12 31.41 -10.60
CA ASP A 256 7.11 29.97 -10.41
C ASP A 256 5.70 29.51 -10.02
N GLY A 257 4.93 29.06 -11.01
CA GLY A 257 3.58 28.54 -10.82
C GLY A 257 3.56 27.20 -10.03
N LEU A 258 2.35 26.69 -9.78
CA LEU A 258 2.12 25.42 -9.09
C LEU A 258 3.07 24.30 -9.53
N ASN A 259 3.90 23.81 -8.60
CA ASN A 259 4.78 22.68 -8.83
C ASN A 259 4.01 21.35 -8.72
N ILE A 260 3.73 20.74 -9.87
CA ILE A 260 3.00 19.47 -9.96
C ILE A 260 3.75 18.32 -9.28
N ASN A 261 5.09 18.34 -9.27
CA ASN A 261 5.86 17.28 -8.60
C ASN A 261 5.71 17.36 -7.07
N ASP A 262 5.66 18.57 -6.51
CA ASP A 262 5.40 18.76 -5.08
C ASP A 262 3.97 18.34 -4.73
N LEU A 263 2.99 18.69 -5.56
CA LEU A 263 1.60 18.23 -5.40
C LEU A 263 1.51 16.69 -5.43
N ASN A 264 2.20 16.04 -6.37
CA ASN A 264 2.27 14.58 -6.45
C ASN A 264 2.86 13.99 -5.17
N ARG A 265 3.93 14.57 -4.63
CA ARG A 265 4.56 14.10 -3.39
C ARG A 265 3.58 14.21 -2.21
N ILE A 266 2.91 15.37 -2.06
CA ILE A 266 1.90 15.58 -1.01
C ILE A 266 0.81 14.51 -1.09
N ILE A 267 0.29 14.24 -2.28
CA ILE A 267 -0.73 13.21 -2.52
C ILE A 267 -0.23 11.83 -2.11
N LEU A 268 0.96 11.43 -2.58
CA LEU A 268 1.51 10.09 -2.35
C LEU A 268 1.86 9.85 -0.87
N GLU A 269 2.29 10.87 -0.14
CA GLU A 269 2.71 10.71 1.26
C GLU A 269 1.53 10.71 2.25
N ASN A 270 0.38 11.27 1.87
CA ASN A 270 -0.71 11.54 2.81
C ASN A 270 -2.07 10.93 2.41
N CYS A 271 -2.35 10.80 1.11
CA CYS A 271 -3.66 10.44 0.59
C CYS A 271 -3.72 9.05 -0.07
N LYS A 272 -2.57 8.37 -0.20
CA LYS A 272 -2.42 7.00 -0.70
C LYS A 272 -1.55 6.19 0.27
#